data_AF-A0A1V0A5K0-F1
#
_entry.id   AF-A0A1V0A5K0-F1
#
_cell.length_a   1.000
_cell.length_b   1.000
_cell.length_c   1.000
_cell.angle_alpha   90.00
_cell.angle_beta   90.00
_cell.angle_gamma   90.00
#
_symmetry.space_group_name_H-M   'P 1'
#
loop_
_entity.id
_entity.type
_entity.pdbx_description
1 polymer ?
#
loop_
_entity_poly.entity_id
_entity_poly.type
_entity_poly.pdbx_seq_one_letter_code
_entity_poly.pdbx_strand_id
1 'polypeptide(L)'
;MVHLLRNFFTGSFRRPRELNWLIGVALFGLVMLNGLFGYSLPDDLLSGAGLRILHGVTVSVPLVGTYLATFLFGGEFPGADIIPRLYSLHVLLIPGLLLVLIPLHAVVLTWRQTHTQFREKGVADHQVSGAPFFPAFIAKTTAYLLLVAGVVALMATVFQVNPIWLYGPYVPSTVSAGSQPDWYMGFLEGALRLMPPWEFTAFGHTVSMSVLIPALAAPALLFAGLAAYPFVERWLTGDRAVHNLLDRPRDVPGRTGLGMAGIVYYGVLWTAGGNDVIAHTFHVSLYATTWTLRIALVLGPVVAFEVTRRLCLALQARDRHQAAHGVETGLIVRGPEGAYTEVTRPMTEEEKGVLTPPAEPRPKFIGR
;
A
#
# COMPACT_ATOMS: atom_id res chain seq x y z
N MET A 1 -5.23 -0.44 -0.51
CA MET A 1 -3.85 -0.74 -1.01
C MET A 1 -3.70 -0.59 -2.52
N VAL A 2 -4.37 -1.40 -3.35
CA VAL A 2 -4.20 -1.34 -4.83
C VAL A 2 -4.43 0.06 -5.41
N HIS A 3 -5.49 0.76 -4.97
CA HIS A 3 -5.76 2.13 -5.40
C HIS A 3 -4.65 3.13 -5.00
N LEU A 4 -4.11 2.98 -3.79
CA LEU A 4 -2.96 3.78 -3.30
C LEU A 4 -1.73 3.53 -4.19
N LEU A 5 -1.43 2.28 -4.51
CA LEU A 5 -0.31 1.92 -5.39
C LEU A 5 -0.48 2.53 -6.79
N ARG A 6 -1.67 2.44 -7.39
CA ARG A 6 -1.96 3.08 -8.68
C ARG A 6 -1.63 4.57 -8.61
N ASN A 7 -2.12 5.28 -7.59
CA ASN A 7 -1.92 6.72 -7.46
C ASN A 7 -0.46 7.08 -7.21
N PHE A 8 0.25 6.26 -6.44
CA PHE A 8 1.69 6.41 -6.18
C PHE A 8 2.51 6.25 -7.47
N PHE A 9 2.35 5.15 -8.19
CA PHE A 9 3.15 4.88 -9.39
C PHE A 9 2.87 5.87 -10.52
N THR A 10 1.61 6.30 -10.66
CA THR A 10 1.20 7.24 -11.71
C THR A 10 1.42 8.72 -11.36
N GLY A 11 1.90 9.04 -10.14
CA GLY A 11 2.15 10.41 -9.71
C GLY A 11 0.88 11.25 -9.55
N SER A 12 -0.27 10.61 -9.31
CA SER A 12 -1.59 11.26 -9.22
C SER A 12 -1.73 12.15 -7.97
N PHE A 13 -0.86 11.97 -6.97
CA PHE A 13 -0.83 12.75 -5.73
C PHE A 13 -0.13 14.11 -5.87
N ARG A 14 0.60 14.35 -6.97
CA ARG A 14 1.31 15.61 -7.19
C ARG A 14 0.33 16.78 -7.23
N ARG A 15 0.87 18.00 -7.10
CA ARG A 15 0.08 19.24 -7.12
C ARG A 15 -0.92 19.24 -8.29
N PRO A 16 -2.22 19.50 -8.05
CA PRO A 16 -2.84 20.08 -6.85
C PRO A 16 -3.43 19.07 -5.83
N ARG A 17 -3.11 17.77 -5.94
CA ARG A 17 -3.83 16.68 -5.25
C ARG A 17 -3.16 16.20 -3.95
N GLU A 18 -2.23 16.98 -3.40
CA GLU A 18 -1.49 16.68 -2.15
C GLU A 18 -2.45 16.46 -0.97
N LEU A 19 -3.47 17.34 -0.81
CA LEU A 19 -4.49 17.18 0.24
C LEU A 19 -5.33 15.91 0.03
N ASN A 20 -5.67 15.59 -1.21
CA ASN A 20 -6.45 14.41 -1.52
C ASN A 20 -5.68 13.13 -1.15
N TRP A 21 -4.37 13.12 -1.39
CA TRP A 21 -3.49 12.05 -0.97
C TRP A 21 -3.44 11.89 0.56
N LEU A 22 -3.29 12.98 1.32
CA LEU A 22 -3.30 12.93 2.79
C LEU A 22 -4.60 12.34 3.35
N ILE A 23 -5.75 12.75 2.80
CA ILE A 23 -7.04 12.17 3.17
C ILE A 23 -7.10 10.68 2.79
N GLY A 24 -6.56 10.30 1.63
CA GLY A 24 -6.45 8.90 1.21
C GLY A 24 -5.60 8.05 2.16
N VAL A 25 -4.48 8.59 2.66
CA VAL A 25 -3.63 7.92 3.68
C VAL A 25 -4.38 7.79 5.01
N ALA A 26 -5.11 8.82 5.43
CA ALA A 26 -5.95 8.76 6.63
C ALA A 26 -7.08 7.72 6.48
N LEU A 27 -7.78 7.69 5.34
CA LEU A 27 -8.79 6.68 5.02
C LEU A 27 -8.22 5.27 5.07
N PHE A 28 -7.00 5.09 4.54
CA PHE A 28 -6.32 3.79 4.59
C PHE A 28 -6.10 3.32 6.03
N GLY A 29 -5.60 4.20 6.91
CA GLY A 29 -5.43 3.90 8.33
C GLY A 29 -6.75 3.62 9.04
N LEU A 30 -7.79 4.44 8.79
CA LEU A 30 -9.12 4.26 9.39
C LEU A 30 -9.76 2.92 8.99
N VAL A 31 -9.67 2.51 7.73
CA VAL A 31 -10.23 1.23 7.27
C VAL A 31 -9.49 0.04 7.90
N MET A 32 -8.17 0.12 8.06
CA MET A 32 -7.39 -0.91 8.72
C MET A 32 -7.76 -1.05 10.20
N LEU A 33 -7.87 0.07 10.92
CA LEU A 33 -8.32 0.09 12.32
C LEU A 33 -9.77 -0.41 12.44
N ASN A 34 -10.66 0.01 11.52
CA ASN A 34 -12.04 -0.46 11.52
C ASN A 34 -12.11 -1.99 11.33
N GLY A 35 -11.30 -2.54 10.42
CA GLY A 35 -11.19 -3.98 10.21
C GLY A 35 -10.73 -4.72 11.47
N LEU A 36 -9.63 -4.24 12.09
CA LEU A 36 -9.13 -4.79 13.35
C LEU A 36 -10.23 -4.82 14.42
N PHE A 37 -10.92 -3.70 14.63
CA PHE A 37 -11.95 -3.60 15.66
C PHE A 37 -13.14 -4.50 15.36
N GLY A 38 -13.53 -4.65 14.10
CA GLY A 38 -14.65 -5.52 13.69
C GLY A 38 -14.33 -6.99 13.90
N TYR A 39 -13.12 -7.41 13.51
CA TYR A 39 -12.62 -8.77 13.73
C TYR A 39 -12.51 -9.12 15.23
N SER A 40 -12.29 -8.12 16.09
CA SER A 40 -12.21 -8.28 17.55
C SER A 40 -13.57 -8.42 18.26
N LEU A 41 -14.69 -8.09 17.63
CA LEU A 41 -16.01 -8.10 18.30
C LEU A 41 -16.55 -9.48 18.68
N PRO A 42 -16.33 -10.56 17.91
CA PRO A 42 -16.85 -11.89 18.26
C PRO A 42 -16.23 -12.49 19.54
N ASP A 43 -15.11 -11.96 20.01
CA ASP A 43 -14.38 -12.44 21.20
C ASP A 43 -14.12 -13.96 21.17
N ASP A 44 -13.75 -14.45 19.99
CA ASP A 44 -13.29 -15.82 19.80
C ASP A 44 -11.80 -15.96 20.19
N LEU A 45 -11.32 -17.19 20.34
CA LEU A 45 -9.97 -17.44 20.81
C LEU A 45 -8.87 -16.74 19.98
N LEU A 46 -9.05 -16.65 18.66
CA LEU A 46 -8.08 -16.03 17.75
C LEU A 46 -8.11 -14.50 17.90
N SER A 47 -9.31 -13.91 17.95
CA SER A 47 -9.47 -12.46 18.05
C SER A 47 -9.09 -11.91 19.43
N GLY A 48 -9.37 -12.65 20.50
CA GLY A 48 -8.94 -12.31 21.86
C GLY A 48 -7.42 -12.39 22.05
N ALA A 49 -6.72 -13.31 21.37
CA ALA A 49 -5.26 -13.32 21.34
C ALA A 49 -4.70 -12.06 20.65
N GLY A 50 -5.34 -11.61 19.56
CA GLY A 50 -5.04 -10.33 18.92
C GLY A 50 -5.23 -9.13 19.86
N LEU A 51 -6.33 -9.10 20.63
CA LEU A 51 -6.56 -8.07 21.64
C LEU A 51 -5.52 -8.11 22.77
N ARG A 52 -5.04 -9.31 23.15
CA ARG A 52 -3.96 -9.45 24.13
C ARG A 52 -2.64 -8.86 23.64
N ILE A 53 -2.35 -8.98 22.33
CA ILE A 53 -1.21 -8.32 21.68
C ILE A 53 -1.40 -6.80 21.71
N LEU A 54 -2.59 -6.29 21.34
CA LEU A 54 -2.91 -4.86 21.41
C LEU A 54 -2.74 -4.30 22.83
N HIS A 55 -3.18 -5.04 23.85
CA HIS A 55 -2.96 -4.68 25.25
C HIS A 55 -1.46 -4.60 25.58
N GLY A 56 -0.67 -5.61 25.18
CA GLY A 56 0.78 -5.63 25.38
C GLY A 56 1.49 -4.45 24.70
N VAL A 57 1.10 -4.12 23.47
CA VAL A 57 1.57 -2.95 22.73
C VAL A 57 1.23 -1.65 23.48
N THR A 58 0.00 -1.53 23.96
CA THR A 58 -0.46 -0.33 24.67
C THR A 58 0.34 -0.09 25.95
N VAL A 59 0.55 -1.15 26.75
CA VAL A 59 1.36 -1.09 27.98
C VAL A 59 2.83 -0.80 27.67
N SER A 60 3.35 -1.22 26.51
CA SER A 60 4.75 -0.99 26.12
C SER A 60 5.11 0.47 25.84
N VAL A 61 4.11 1.36 25.68
CA VAL A 61 4.35 2.79 25.45
C VAL A 61 5.00 3.41 26.69
N PRO A 62 6.22 3.98 26.57
CA PRO A 62 6.90 4.58 27.72
C PRO A 62 6.07 5.71 28.34
N LEU A 63 6.23 5.89 29.66
CA LEU A 63 5.60 6.95 30.48
C LEU A 63 4.08 6.84 30.68
N VAL A 64 3.33 6.56 29.62
CA VAL A 64 1.85 6.62 29.63
C VAL A 64 1.16 5.29 29.34
N GLY A 65 1.89 4.23 28.98
CA GLY A 65 1.31 2.98 28.49
C GLY A 65 0.36 2.30 29.46
N THR A 66 0.68 2.26 30.76
CA THR A 66 -0.22 1.70 31.79
C THR A 66 -1.51 2.51 31.92
N TYR A 67 -1.43 3.84 31.93
CA TYR A 67 -2.61 4.71 31.95
C TYR A 67 -3.47 4.55 30.69
N LEU A 68 -2.84 4.44 29.52
CA LEU A 68 -3.53 4.20 28.25
C LEU A 68 -4.23 2.84 28.24
N ALA A 69 -3.58 1.79 28.76
CA ALA A 69 -4.15 0.46 28.84
C ALA A 69 -5.35 0.44 29.81
N THR A 70 -5.21 0.98 31.02
CA THR A 70 -6.33 1.08 31.97
C THR A 70 -7.46 1.93 31.40
N PHE A 71 -7.15 3.04 30.71
CA PHE A 71 -8.16 3.87 30.06
C PHE A 71 -8.88 3.08 28.97
N LEU A 72 -8.17 2.41 28.05
CA LEU A 72 -8.77 1.75 26.90
C LEU A 72 -9.54 0.47 27.28
N PHE A 73 -8.97 -0.36 28.17
CA PHE A 73 -9.51 -1.67 28.54
C PHE A 73 -10.40 -1.64 29.79
N GLY A 74 -10.45 -0.52 30.52
CA GLY A 74 -11.28 -0.36 31.71
C GLY A 74 -10.77 -1.12 32.95
N GLY A 75 -9.53 -1.62 32.93
CA GLY A 75 -8.95 -2.40 34.02
C GLY A 75 -7.89 -3.37 33.52
N GLU A 76 -7.71 -4.48 34.23
CA GLU A 76 -6.86 -5.59 33.79
C GLU A 76 -7.54 -6.36 32.65
N PHE A 77 -6.75 -6.71 31.63
CA PHE A 77 -7.20 -7.55 30.52
C PHE A 77 -7.52 -8.98 30.99
N PRO A 78 -8.61 -9.63 30.54
CA PRO A 78 -9.49 -9.25 29.42
C PRO A 78 -10.52 -8.15 29.70
N GLY A 79 -10.93 -7.95 30.96
CA GLY A 79 -11.93 -6.96 31.34
C GLY A 79 -13.31 -7.15 30.70
N ALA A 80 -14.27 -6.28 31.03
CA ALA A 80 -15.62 -6.29 30.43
C ALA A 80 -15.87 -5.10 29.48
N ASP A 81 -14.99 -4.10 29.53
CA ASP A 81 -15.20 -2.80 28.90
C ASP A 81 -14.72 -2.73 27.45
N ILE A 82 -13.73 -3.56 27.07
CA ILE A 82 -13.06 -3.45 25.77
C ILE A 82 -14.00 -3.72 24.60
N ILE A 83 -14.80 -4.79 24.65
CA ILE A 83 -15.70 -5.18 23.55
C ILE A 83 -16.78 -4.11 23.30
N PRO A 84 -17.52 -3.60 24.31
CA PRO A 84 -18.47 -2.49 24.11
C PRO A 84 -17.85 -1.20 23.55
N ARG A 85 -16.60 -0.89 23.95
CA ARG A 85 -15.87 0.28 23.43
C ARG A 85 -15.48 0.09 21.97
N LEU A 86 -14.95 -1.08 21.62
CA LEU A 86 -14.63 -1.43 20.23
C LEU A 86 -15.87 -1.46 19.36
N TYR A 87 -17.01 -1.95 19.87
CA TYR A 87 -18.30 -1.91 19.18
C TYR A 87 -18.70 -0.46 18.83
N SER A 88 -18.61 0.46 19.80
CA SER A 88 -18.91 1.87 19.57
C SER A 88 -17.97 2.52 18.56
N LEU A 89 -16.68 2.18 18.61
CA LEU A 89 -15.69 2.67 17.63
C LEU A 89 -15.94 2.11 16.22
N HIS A 90 -16.24 0.81 16.12
CA HIS A 90 -16.39 0.07 14.87
C HIS A 90 -17.71 0.35 14.15
N VAL A 91 -18.81 0.55 14.88
CA VAL A 91 -20.14 0.75 14.29
C VAL A 91 -20.47 2.22 14.10
N LEU A 92 -20.07 3.09 15.04
CA LEU A 92 -20.46 4.51 15.03
C LEU A 92 -19.30 5.43 14.61
N LEU A 93 -18.22 5.49 15.40
CA LEU A 93 -17.23 6.55 15.26
C LEU A 93 -16.45 6.46 13.95
N ILE A 94 -15.80 5.31 13.68
CA ILE A 94 -14.97 5.16 12.49
C ILE A 94 -15.83 5.15 11.21
N PRO A 95 -16.94 4.41 11.11
CA PRO A 95 -17.82 4.51 9.95
C PRO A 95 -18.39 5.92 9.75
N GLY A 96 -18.71 6.65 10.82
CA GLY A 96 -19.13 8.05 10.74
C GLY A 96 -18.04 8.95 10.13
N LEU A 97 -16.78 8.78 10.53
CA LEU A 97 -15.65 9.47 9.91
C LEU A 97 -15.47 9.08 8.44
N LEU A 98 -15.59 7.79 8.11
CA LEU A 98 -15.51 7.30 6.73
C LEU A 98 -16.63 7.87 5.85
N LEU A 99 -17.86 7.98 6.37
CA LEU A 99 -19.02 8.57 5.68
C LEU A 99 -18.78 10.03 5.28
N VAL A 100 -17.99 10.78 6.06
CA VAL A 100 -17.62 12.17 5.76
C VAL A 100 -16.41 12.24 4.83
N LEU A 101 -15.36 11.47 5.13
CA LEU A 101 -14.08 11.55 4.42
C LEU A 101 -14.14 10.94 3.01
N ILE A 102 -14.92 9.88 2.78
CA ILE A 102 -15.03 9.26 1.45
C ILE A 102 -15.65 10.21 0.42
N PRO A 103 -16.82 10.85 0.65
CA PRO A 103 -17.37 11.82 -0.30
C PRO A 103 -16.45 13.04 -0.48
N LEU A 104 -15.82 13.51 0.60
CA LEU A 104 -14.83 14.59 0.51
C LEU A 104 -13.68 14.22 -0.43
N HIS A 105 -13.10 13.03 -0.24
CA HIS A 105 -11.99 12.50 -1.02
C HIS A 105 -12.35 12.19 -2.48
N ALA A 106 -13.44 11.45 -2.69
CA ALA A 106 -13.78 10.88 -3.99
C ALA A 106 -14.61 11.81 -4.87
N VAL A 107 -15.48 12.64 -4.27
CA VAL A 107 -16.44 13.48 -5.01
C VAL A 107 -16.03 14.94 -4.95
N VAL A 108 -15.97 15.53 -3.75
CA VAL A 108 -15.80 16.98 -3.60
C VAL A 108 -14.44 17.46 -4.13
N LEU A 109 -13.36 16.83 -3.70
CA LEU A 109 -12.02 17.21 -4.14
C LEU A 109 -11.79 16.90 -5.61
N THR A 110 -12.25 15.73 -6.08
CA THR A 110 -12.17 15.36 -7.49
C THR A 110 -12.93 16.31 -8.41
N TRP A 111 -14.12 16.76 -8.00
CA TRP A 111 -14.91 17.72 -8.78
C TRP A 111 -14.23 19.08 -8.88
N ARG A 112 -13.55 19.51 -7.80
CA ARG A 112 -12.78 20.77 -7.75
C ARG A 112 -11.46 20.70 -8.53
N GLN A 113 -10.81 19.53 -8.53
CA GLN A 113 -9.43 19.37 -9.02
C GLN A 113 -9.33 18.67 -10.37
N THR A 114 -10.47 18.24 -10.95
CA THR A 114 -10.61 17.38 -12.12
C THR A 114 -9.83 16.05 -12.03
N HIS A 115 -10.33 15.01 -12.73
CA HIS A 115 -9.67 13.71 -12.77
C HIS A 115 -8.38 13.76 -13.60
N THR A 116 -7.34 13.08 -13.11
CA THR A 116 -6.11 12.85 -13.87
C THR A 116 -6.29 11.78 -14.94
N GLN A 117 -5.59 11.93 -16.07
CA GLN A 117 -5.59 10.97 -17.18
C GLN A 117 -4.17 10.70 -17.68
N PHE A 118 -3.97 9.60 -18.41
CA PHE A 118 -2.70 9.36 -19.08
C PHE A 118 -2.53 10.30 -20.28
N ARG A 119 -1.27 10.51 -20.67
CA ARG A 119 -0.93 11.28 -21.87
C ARG A 119 -1.45 10.57 -23.11
N GLU A 120 -2.13 11.35 -23.95
CA GLU A 120 -2.66 10.93 -25.26
C GLU A 120 -2.39 12.04 -26.27
N LYS A 121 -2.34 11.68 -27.56
CA LYS A 121 -2.08 12.65 -28.64
C LYS A 121 -3.16 13.74 -28.64
N GLY A 122 -2.73 15.00 -28.64
CA GLY A 122 -3.64 16.16 -28.76
C GLY A 122 -4.37 16.54 -27.47
N VAL A 123 -4.12 15.84 -26.36
CA VAL A 123 -4.72 16.17 -25.06
C VAL A 123 -3.82 17.13 -24.30
N ALA A 124 -4.26 18.37 -24.16
CA ALA A 124 -3.59 19.36 -23.33
C ALA A 124 -3.81 19.07 -21.83
N ASP A 125 -2.89 19.53 -20.98
CA ASP A 125 -2.96 19.28 -19.52
C ASP A 125 -4.24 19.85 -18.86
N HIS A 126 -4.90 20.84 -19.47
CA HIS A 126 -6.13 21.43 -18.95
C HIS A 126 -7.42 20.80 -19.51
N GLN A 127 -7.32 19.86 -20.44
CA GLN A 127 -8.47 19.22 -21.09
C GLN A 127 -8.63 17.80 -20.57
N VAL A 128 -9.82 17.41 -20.13
CA VAL A 128 -10.13 16.02 -19.73
C VAL A 128 -10.86 15.33 -20.88
N SER A 129 -10.32 14.22 -21.38
CA SER A 129 -10.99 13.36 -22.36
C SER A 129 -11.72 12.22 -21.65
N GLY A 130 -12.94 11.92 -22.08
CA GLY A 130 -13.71 10.83 -21.49
C GLY A 130 -15.21 10.90 -21.76
N ALA A 131 -15.91 9.84 -21.33
CA ALA A 131 -17.36 9.80 -21.39
C ALA A 131 -17.98 10.75 -20.35
N PRO A 132 -19.14 11.38 -20.65
CA PRO A 132 -19.81 12.25 -19.69
C PRO A 132 -20.25 11.48 -18.45
N PHE A 133 -20.39 12.21 -17.32
CA PHE A 133 -20.81 11.63 -16.04
C PHE A 133 -22.15 10.88 -16.14
N PHE A 134 -23.11 11.48 -16.85
CA PHE A 134 -24.39 10.86 -17.17
C PHE A 134 -24.58 10.82 -18.70
N PRO A 135 -25.08 9.71 -19.28
CA PRO A 135 -25.45 8.45 -18.63
C PRO A 135 -24.31 7.44 -18.53
N ALA A 136 -23.25 7.61 -19.33
CA ALA A 136 -22.26 6.57 -19.59
C ALA A 136 -21.44 6.17 -18.35
N PHE A 137 -20.89 7.14 -17.62
CA PHE A 137 -20.05 6.85 -16.46
C PHE A 137 -20.86 6.25 -15.29
N ILE A 138 -22.07 6.74 -15.03
CA ILE A 138 -22.97 6.14 -14.03
C ILE A 138 -23.30 4.69 -14.39
N ALA A 139 -23.72 4.41 -15.64
CA ALA A 139 -24.05 3.04 -16.05
C ALA A 139 -22.86 2.09 -15.88
N LYS A 140 -21.66 2.51 -16.33
CA LYS A 140 -20.43 1.72 -16.18
C LYS A 140 -20.06 1.49 -14.71
N THR A 141 -20.15 2.52 -13.88
CA THR A 141 -19.78 2.45 -12.45
C THR A 141 -20.76 1.58 -11.66
N THR A 142 -22.06 1.70 -11.95
CA THR A 142 -23.09 0.83 -11.36
C THR A 142 -22.91 -0.62 -11.77
N ALA A 143 -22.65 -0.89 -13.06
CA ALA A 143 -22.36 -2.24 -13.53
C ALA A 143 -21.11 -2.82 -12.84
N TYR A 144 -20.06 -2.01 -12.67
CA TYR A 144 -18.86 -2.42 -11.94
C TYR A 144 -19.13 -2.67 -10.45
N LEU A 145 -19.94 -1.84 -9.78
CA LEU A 145 -20.37 -2.06 -8.40
C LEU A 145 -21.12 -3.40 -8.26
N LEU A 146 -22.07 -3.68 -9.15
CA LEU A 146 -22.83 -4.93 -9.14
C LEU A 146 -21.93 -6.14 -9.38
N LEU A 147 -20.95 -6.02 -10.29
CA LEU A 147 -19.96 -7.07 -10.53
C LEU A 147 -19.12 -7.34 -9.27
N VAL A 148 -18.57 -6.28 -8.64
CA VAL A 148 -17.77 -6.43 -7.42
C VAL A 148 -18.61 -7.00 -6.28
N ALA A 149 -19.84 -6.53 -6.09
CA ALA A 149 -20.76 -7.06 -5.09
C ALA A 149 -21.09 -8.54 -5.36
N GLY A 150 -21.33 -8.91 -6.62
CA GLY A 150 -21.55 -10.30 -7.02
C GLY A 150 -20.35 -11.20 -6.74
N VAL A 151 -19.13 -10.74 -7.05
CA VAL A 151 -17.90 -11.48 -6.74
C VAL A 151 -17.71 -11.63 -5.23
N VAL A 152 -17.92 -10.58 -4.44
CA VAL A 152 -17.82 -10.64 -2.98
C VAL A 152 -18.87 -11.59 -2.39
N ALA A 153 -20.12 -11.53 -2.87
CA ALA A 153 -21.18 -12.44 -2.42
C ALA A 153 -20.87 -13.90 -2.79
N LEU A 154 -20.35 -14.15 -3.99
CA LEU A 154 -19.92 -15.48 -4.42
C LEU A 154 -18.78 -15.99 -3.53
N MET A 155 -17.78 -15.15 -3.26
CA MET A 155 -16.68 -15.51 -2.37
C MET A 155 -17.17 -15.83 -0.96
N ALA A 156 -18.06 -15.01 -0.39
CA ALA A 156 -18.63 -15.24 0.94
C ALA A 156 -19.50 -16.51 1.01
N THR A 157 -20.07 -16.95 -0.12
CA THR A 157 -20.88 -18.18 -0.19
C THR A 157 -20.01 -19.43 -0.33
N VAL A 158 -18.96 -19.35 -1.15
CA VAL A 158 -18.13 -20.53 -1.51
C VAL A 158 -16.97 -20.74 -0.55
N PHE A 159 -16.39 -19.67 -0.01
CA PHE A 159 -15.24 -19.72 0.88
C PHE A 159 -15.63 -19.30 2.28
N GLN A 160 -15.42 -20.21 3.24
CA GLN A 160 -15.64 -19.92 4.66
C GLN A 160 -14.60 -18.90 5.15
N VAL A 161 -15.09 -17.80 5.74
CA VAL A 161 -14.28 -16.76 6.36
C VAL A 161 -14.58 -16.70 7.85
N ASN A 162 -13.52 -16.71 8.67
CA ASN A 162 -13.57 -16.64 10.13
C ASN A 162 -14.59 -17.58 10.82
N PRO A 163 -14.35 -18.90 10.84
CA PRO A 163 -15.24 -19.86 11.48
C PRO A 163 -15.12 -19.85 13.01
N ILE A 164 -15.70 -18.84 13.64
CA ILE A 164 -15.62 -18.60 15.10
C ILE A 164 -16.05 -19.80 15.96
N TRP A 165 -16.95 -20.65 15.45
CA TRP A 165 -17.41 -21.87 16.13
C TRP A 165 -16.33 -22.96 16.22
N LEU A 166 -15.29 -22.93 15.37
CA LEU A 166 -14.16 -23.85 15.46
C LEU A 166 -13.14 -23.42 16.51
N TYR A 167 -13.03 -22.11 16.76
CA TYR A 167 -12.10 -21.54 17.75
C TYR A 167 -12.71 -21.54 19.15
N GLY A 168 -14.02 -21.33 19.26
CA GLY A 168 -14.71 -21.17 20.53
C GLY A 168 -14.46 -19.80 21.18
N PRO A 169 -15.05 -19.56 22.35
CA PRO A 169 -14.91 -18.29 23.07
C PRO A 169 -13.47 -18.08 23.55
N TYR A 170 -13.08 -16.81 23.70
CA TYR A 170 -11.79 -16.47 24.25
C TYR A 170 -11.65 -16.93 25.72
N VAL A 171 -10.59 -17.66 26.00
CA VAL A 171 -10.19 -18.04 27.36
C VAL A 171 -8.69 -17.74 27.53
N PRO A 172 -8.29 -16.87 28.49
CA PRO A 172 -6.89 -16.41 28.62
C PRO A 172 -5.84 -17.51 28.81
N SER A 173 -6.23 -18.68 29.30
CA SER A 173 -5.34 -19.83 29.52
C SER A 173 -5.13 -20.71 28.29
N THR A 174 -5.75 -20.38 27.16
CA THR A 174 -5.71 -21.18 25.93
C THR A 174 -5.23 -20.34 24.75
N VAL A 175 -4.66 -21.00 23.74
CA VAL A 175 -4.21 -20.36 22.50
C VAL A 175 -4.34 -21.34 21.34
N SER A 176 -4.63 -20.84 20.15
CA SER A 176 -4.63 -21.62 18.91
C SER A 176 -3.25 -21.60 18.24
N ALA A 177 -2.93 -22.64 17.48
CA ALA A 177 -1.83 -22.59 16.52
C ALA A 177 -2.24 -21.68 15.33
N GLY A 178 -1.30 -20.91 14.78
CA GLY A 178 -1.60 -20.01 13.67
C GLY A 178 -2.36 -18.75 14.09
N SER A 179 -2.05 -18.19 15.27
CA SER A 179 -2.66 -16.94 15.72
C SER A 179 -2.13 -15.76 14.92
N GLN A 180 -2.84 -15.39 13.86
CA GLN A 180 -2.48 -14.31 12.94
C GLN A 180 -3.68 -13.39 12.76
N PRO A 181 -3.47 -12.06 12.66
CA PRO A 181 -4.54 -11.14 12.35
C PRO A 181 -4.92 -11.25 10.87
N ASP A 182 -6.01 -10.59 10.50
CA ASP A 182 -6.39 -10.45 9.10
C ASP A 182 -5.24 -9.90 8.23
N TRP A 183 -5.24 -10.29 6.96
CA TRP A 183 -4.15 -10.03 6.02
C TRP A 183 -3.71 -8.55 5.93
N TYR A 184 -4.62 -7.59 6.13
CA TYR A 184 -4.30 -6.16 6.10
C TYR A 184 -3.54 -5.70 7.36
N MET A 185 -3.62 -6.43 8.46
CA MET A 185 -2.83 -6.24 9.69
C MET A 185 -1.60 -7.15 9.76
N GLY A 186 -1.45 -8.11 8.84
CA GLY A 186 -0.35 -9.07 8.86
C GLY A 186 1.05 -8.44 8.86
N PHE A 187 1.22 -7.25 8.30
CA PHE A 187 2.51 -6.54 8.33
C PHE A 187 2.93 -6.11 9.75
N LEU A 188 1.97 -5.78 10.62
CA LEU A 188 2.21 -5.39 12.02
C LEU A 188 2.65 -6.61 12.84
N GLU A 189 1.93 -7.72 12.67
CA GLU A 189 2.29 -9.00 13.28
C GLU A 189 3.67 -9.49 12.81
N GLY A 190 3.94 -9.40 11.51
CA GLY A 190 5.25 -9.76 10.98
C GLY A 190 6.38 -8.88 11.50
N ALA A 191 6.13 -7.58 11.70
CA ALA A 191 7.12 -6.72 12.32
C ALA A 191 7.45 -7.18 13.75
N LEU A 192 6.44 -7.57 14.54
CA LEU A 192 6.64 -8.11 15.90
C LEU A 192 7.46 -9.40 15.87
N ARG A 193 7.13 -10.31 14.95
CA ARG A 193 7.81 -11.61 14.80
C ARG A 193 9.26 -11.47 14.33
N LEU A 194 9.57 -10.51 13.46
CA LEU A 194 10.92 -10.30 12.95
C LEU A 194 11.80 -9.49 13.90
N MET A 195 11.24 -8.78 14.86
CA MET A 195 12.02 -7.93 15.76
C MET A 195 12.92 -8.78 16.70
N PRO A 196 14.21 -8.43 16.84
CA PRO A 196 15.06 -9.02 17.88
C PRO A 196 14.56 -8.67 19.29
N PRO A 197 14.86 -9.49 20.31
CA PRO A 197 14.45 -9.25 21.70
C PRO A 197 15.30 -8.14 22.35
N TRP A 198 15.19 -6.91 21.83
CA TRP A 198 15.87 -5.74 22.37
C TRP A 198 15.05 -5.11 23.49
N GLU A 199 15.66 -5.00 24.65
CA GLU A 199 15.07 -4.35 25.82
C GLU A 199 16.12 -3.46 26.47
N PHE A 200 15.68 -2.28 26.92
CA PHE A 200 16.54 -1.33 27.63
C PHE A 200 15.95 -1.06 29.01
N THR A 201 16.73 -1.29 30.05
CA THR A 201 16.37 -0.91 31.42
C THR A 201 17.13 0.35 31.80
N ALA A 202 16.40 1.43 32.09
CA ALA A 202 16.94 2.72 32.50
C ALA A 202 16.04 3.34 33.57
N PHE A 203 16.65 3.98 34.58
CA PHE A 203 15.93 4.69 35.65
C PHE A 203 14.86 3.84 36.37
N GLY A 204 15.09 2.54 36.55
CA GLY A 204 14.13 1.62 37.18
C GLY A 204 12.95 1.20 36.30
N HIS A 205 12.93 1.62 35.03
CA HIS A 205 11.91 1.25 34.05
C HIS A 205 12.51 0.41 32.91
N THR A 206 11.76 -0.60 32.44
CA THR A 206 12.13 -1.41 31.28
C THR A 206 11.32 -0.96 30.07
N VAL A 207 12.02 -0.68 28.97
CA VAL A 207 11.45 -0.35 27.67
C VAL A 207 11.69 -1.51 26.72
N SER A 208 10.62 -2.25 26.40
CA SER A 208 10.66 -3.38 25.45
C SER A 208 10.63 -2.84 24.01
N MET A 209 11.81 -2.56 23.45
CA MET A 209 11.94 -2.13 22.05
C MET A 209 11.51 -3.22 21.06
N SER A 210 11.59 -4.48 21.49
CA SER A 210 11.02 -5.64 20.81
C SER A 210 9.53 -5.48 20.47
N VAL A 211 8.79 -4.69 21.26
CA VAL A 211 7.37 -4.38 21.03
C VAL A 211 7.21 -2.97 20.46
N LEU A 212 7.92 -1.98 21.00
CA LEU A 212 7.76 -0.57 20.63
C LEU A 212 8.14 -0.30 19.17
N ILE A 213 9.26 -0.85 18.69
CA ILE A 213 9.72 -0.61 17.31
C ILE A 213 8.72 -1.20 16.30
N PRO A 214 8.30 -2.47 16.42
CA PRO A 214 7.29 -3.01 15.51
C PRO A 214 5.93 -2.35 15.61
N ALA A 215 5.47 -2.05 16.82
CA ALA A 215 4.11 -1.59 17.01
C ALA A 215 3.92 -0.09 16.72
N LEU A 216 4.97 0.71 16.93
CA LEU A 216 4.92 2.15 16.71
C LEU A 216 5.78 2.57 15.53
N ALA A 217 7.07 2.19 15.50
CA ALA A 217 7.99 2.69 14.48
C ALA A 217 7.70 2.13 13.08
N ALA A 218 7.35 0.85 12.93
CA ALA A 218 7.07 0.28 11.61
C ALA A 218 5.80 0.86 10.95
N PRO A 219 4.64 0.98 11.65
CA PRO A 219 3.49 1.74 11.14
C PRO A 219 3.78 3.21 10.96
N ALA A 220 4.46 3.86 11.91
CA ALA A 220 4.78 5.28 11.80
C ALA A 220 5.65 5.54 10.55
N LEU A 221 6.66 4.71 10.29
CA LEU A 221 7.49 4.80 9.09
C LEU A 221 6.64 4.66 7.82
N LEU A 222 5.71 3.70 7.79
CA LEU A 222 4.82 3.49 6.64
C LEU A 222 3.88 4.70 6.43
N PHE A 223 3.10 5.07 7.44
CA PHE A 223 2.09 6.11 7.33
C PHE A 223 2.68 7.52 7.21
N ALA A 224 3.71 7.85 8.00
CA ALA A 224 4.41 9.12 7.88
C ALA A 224 5.20 9.20 6.58
N GLY A 225 5.84 8.10 6.14
CA GLY A 225 6.51 8.02 4.85
C GLY A 225 5.54 8.26 3.69
N LEU A 226 4.37 7.60 3.70
CA LEU A 226 3.31 7.83 2.72
C LEU A 226 2.81 9.28 2.77
N ALA A 227 2.47 9.80 3.95
CA ALA A 227 1.93 11.16 4.10
C ALA A 227 2.93 12.24 3.67
N ALA A 228 4.21 12.08 4.00
CA ALA A 228 5.27 13.02 3.66
C ALA A 228 5.69 12.92 2.18
N TYR A 229 5.41 11.79 1.51
CA TYR A 229 5.96 11.49 0.19
C TYR A 229 5.77 12.59 -0.87
N PRO A 230 4.57 13.17 -1.07
CA PRO A 230 4.38 14.24 -2.06
C PRO A 230 5.29 15.45 -1.83
N PHE A 231 5.50 15.79 -0.56
CA PHE A 231 6.31 16.94 -0.16
C PHE A 231 7.80 16.66 -0.30
N VAL A 232 8.23 15.44 0.03
CA VAL A 232 9.60 14.98 -0.13
C VAL A 232 9.96 14.89 -1.62
N GLU A 233 9.12 14.29 -2.46
CA GLU A 233 9.36 14.23 -3.91
C GLU A 233 9.45 15.63 -4.50
N ARG A 234 8.52 16.53 -4.14
CA ARG A 234 8.53 17.93 -4.59
C ARG A 234 9.76 18.69 -4.14
N TRP A 235 10.25 18.44 -2.91
CA TRP A 235 11.45 19.07 -2.40
C TRP A 235 12.71 18.59 -3.13
N LEU A 236 12.83 17.28 -3.37
CA LEU A 236 13.98 16.67 -4.04
C LEU A 236 14.03 16.99 -5.54
N THR A 237 12.89 17.00 -6.22
CA THR A 237 12.80 17.25 -7.67
C THR A 237 12.70 18.73 -8.02
N GLY A 238 12.29 19.58 -7.07
CA GLY A 238 12.00 21.00 -7.33
C GLY A 238 10.72 21.22 -8.15
N ASP A 239 9.93 20.17 -8.41
CA ASP A 239 8.73 20.23 -9.24
C ASP A 239 7.57 20.95 -8.52
N ARG A 240 7.32 22.19 -8.91
CA ARG A 240 6.24 23.04 -8.36
C ARG A 240 5.10 23.24 -9.35
N ALA A 241 5.15 22.59 -10.51
CA ALA A 241 4.15 22.75 -11.56
C ALA A 241 2.82 22.10 -11.15
N VAL A 242 1.75 22.50 -11.83
CA VAL A 242 0.46 21.82 -11.75
C VAL A 242 0.50 20.66 -12.73
N HIS A 243 0.10 19.46 -12.27
CA HIS A 243 0.07 18.25 -13.08
C HIS A 243 -1.35 17.70 -13.14
N ASN A 244 -1.89 17.56 -14.34
CA ASN A 244 -3.16 16.88 -14.56
C ASN A 244 -2.98 15.60 -15.40
N LEU A 245 -1.89 15.54 -16.17
CA LEU A 245 -1.44 14.33 -16.84
C LEU A 245 -0.65 13.43 -15.89
N LEU A 246 -0.97 12.13 -15.94
CA LEU A 246 -0.27 11.10 -15.19
C LEU A 246 1.08 10.78 -15.82
N ASP A 247 2.03 10.43 -14.96
CA ASP A 247 3.25 9.79 -15.43
C ASP A 247 2.99 8.31 -15.69
N ARG A 248 3.68 7.75 -16.67
CA ARG A 248 3.81 6.29 -16.72
C ARG A 248 4.81 5.88 -15.66
N PRO A 249 4.59 4.77 -14.95
CA PRO A 249 5.52 4.34 -13.89
C PRO A 249 6.96 4.19 -14.41
N ARG A 250 7.13 3.74 -15.66
CA ARG A 250 8.46 3.61 -16.27
C ARG A 250 9.18 4.96 -16.48
N ASP A 251 8.47 6.07 -16.58
CA ASP A 251 9.03 7.40 -16.89
C ASP A 251 9.69 8.04 -15.67
N VAL A 252 9.36 7.57 -14.46
CA VAL A 252 9.93 8.06 -13.20
C VAL A 252 10.59 6.90 -12.43
N PRO A 253 11.77 6.40 -12.89
CA PRO A 253 12.41 5.19 -12.33
C PRO A 253 12.67 5.27 -10.83
N GLY A 254 13.02 6.44 -10.30
CA GLY A 254 13.29 6.63 -8.87
C GLY A 254 12.05 6.42 -8.01
N ARG A 255 10.91 7.03 -8.38
CA ARG A 255 9.63 6.82 -7.69
C ARG A 255 9.17 5.38 -7.81
N THR A 256 9.22 4.80 -9.01
CA THR A 256 8.76 3.43 -9.22
C THR A 256 9.63 2.41 -8.49
N GLY A 257 10.94 2.61 -8.46
CA GLY A 257 11.87 1.83 -7.63
C GLY A 257 11.52 1.92 -6.14
N LEU A 258 11.25 3.13 -5.62
CA LEU A 258 10.87 3.31 -4.23
C LEU A 258 9.54 2.67 -3.89
N GLY A 259 8.55 2.76 -4.79
CA GLY A 259 7.26 2.09 -4.64
C GLY A 259 7.40 0.57 -4.57
N MET A 260 8.26 -0.01 -5.42
CA MET A 260 8.56 -1.44 -5.37
C MET A 260 9.34 -1.83 -4.12
N ALA A 261 10.26 -0.99 -3.65
CA ALA A 261 10.94 -1.20 -2.37
C ALA A 261 9.93 -1.23 -1.21
N GLY A 262 8.95 -0.32 -1.21
CA GLY A 262 7.85 -0.29 -0.24
C GLY A 262 6.93 -1.52 -0.32
N ILE A 263 6.60 -1.98 -1.52
CA ILE A 263 5.83 -3.22 -1.74
C ILE A 263 6.59 -4.43 -1.19
N VAL A 264 7.89 -4.55 -1.46
CA VAL A 264 8.70 -5.65 -0.96
C VAL A 264 8.87 -5.59 0.55
N TYR A 265 9.09 -4.40 1.12
CA TYR A 265 9.11 -4.20 2.57
C TYR A 265 7.79 -4.66 3.22
N TYR A 266 6.65 -4.15 2.74
CA TYR A 266 5.33 -4.55 3.22
C TYR A 266 5.08 -6.05 3.01
N GLY A 267 5.46 -6.59 1.85
CA GLY A 267 5.29 -7.99 1.50
C GLY A 267 6.09 -8.93 2.41
N VAL A 268 7.34 -8.60 2.71
CA VAL A 268 8.17 -9.38 3.64
C VAL A 268 7.56 -9.38 5.04
N LEU A 269 7.11 -8.22 5.54
CA LEU A 269 6.41 -8.14 6.81
C LEU A 269 5.11 -8.94 6.79
N TRP A 270 4.30 -8.81 5.74
CA TRP A 270 3.07 -9.57 5.58
C TRP A 270 3.33 -11.09 5.58
N THR A 271 4.34 -11.55 4.84
CA THR A 271 4.78 -12.95 4.84
C THR A 271 5.29 -13.39 6.21
N ALA A 272 5.97 -12.52 6.95
CA ALA A 272 6.44 -12.82 8.30
C ALA A 272 5.32 -12.96 9.32
N GLY A 273 4.20 -12.25 9.14
CA GLY A 273 2.97 -12.49 9.91
C GLY A 273 2.48 -13.93 9.76
N GLY A 274 2.82 -14.57 8.64
CA GLY A 274 2.53 -15.95 8.28
C GLY A 274 3.59 -17.01 8.63
N ASN A 275 4.67 -16.66 9.32
CA ASN A 275 5.91 -17.46 9.30
C ASN A 275 5.79 -18.89 9.89
N ASP A 276 4.91 -19.10 10.86
CA ASP A 276 4.62 -20.39 11.50
C ASP A 276 3.85 -21.31 10.55
N VAL A 277 2.84 -20.79 9.85
CA VAL A 277 2.10 -21.52 8.82
C VAL A 277 3.00 -21.88 7.64
N ILE A 278 3.90 -20.98 7.24
CA ILE A 278 4.90 -21.24 6.19
C ILE A 278 5.85 -22.36 6.64
N ALA A 279 6.41 -22.26 7.85
CA ALA A 279 7.31 -23.25 8.41
C ALA A 279 6.65 -24.64 8.48
N HIS A 280 5.41 -24.71 8.96
CA HIS A 280 4.64 -25.94 9.03
C HIS A 280 4.32 -26.53 7.65
N THR A 281 3.79 -25.72 6.73
CA THR A 281 3.31 -26.18 5.42
C THR A 281 4.45 -26.63 4.51
N PHE A 282 5.54 -25.85 4.47
CA PHE A 282 6.69 -26.14 3.62
C PHE A 282 7.75 -27.00 4.32
N HIS A 283 7.49 -27.41 5.57
CA HIS A 283 8.41 -28.25 6.37
C HIS A 283 9.81 -27.64 6.50
N VAL A 284 9.86 -26.32 6.69
CA VAL A 284 11.11 -25.55 6.88
C VAL A 284 11.19 -25.09 8.34
N SER A 285 12.40 -25.04 8.89
CA SER A 285 12.62 -24.56 10.25
C SER A 285 12.09 -23.13 10.46
N LEU A 286 11.31 -22.91 11.53
CA LEU A 286 10.84 -21.57 11.93
C LEU A 286 12.01 -20.59 12.13
N TYR A 287 13.14 -21.07 12.64
CA TYR A 287 14.35 -20.27 12.80
C TYR A 287 14.90 -19.82 11.43
N ALA A 288 15.01 -20.77 10.49
CA ALA A 288 15.47 -20.47 9.13
C ALA A 288 14.53 -19.49 8.42
N THR A 289 13.21 -19.70 8.53
CA THR A 289 12.18 -18.80 7.98
C THR A 289 12.34 -17.39 8.55
N THR A 290 12.46 -17.25 9.87
CA THR A 290 12.58 -15.95 10.55
C THR A 290 13.85 -15.21 10.14
N TRP A 291 15.01 -15.88 10.10
CA TRP A 291 16.26 -15.25 9.68
C TRP A 291 16.27 -14.88 8.20
N THR A 292 15.72 -15.72 7.35
CA THR A 292 15.58 -15.42 5.91
C THR A 292 14.75 -14.16 5.72
N LEU A 293 13.62 -14.04 6.43
CA LEU A 293 12.75 -12.86 6.36
C LEU A 293 13.38 -11.61 7.00
N ARG A 294 14.19 -11.74 8.06
CA ARG A 294 14.98 -10.62 8.60
C ARG A 294 15.97 -10.08 7.58
N ILE A 295 16.70 -10.96 6.91
CA ILE A 295 17.66 -10.59 5.86
C ILE A 295 16.89 -9.94 4.69
N ALA A 296 15.79 -10.56 4.26
CA ALA A 296 14.95 -10.04 3.18
C ALA A 296 14.31 -8.69 3.52
N LEU A 297 14.00 -8.40 4.78
CA LEU A 297 13.41 -7.13 5.21
C LEU A 297 14.37 -5.96 4.94
N VAL A 298 15.67 -6.19 5.07
CA VAL A 298 16.70 -5.17 4.85
C VAL A 298 17.18 -5.17 3.39
N LEU A 299 17.57 -6.33 2.85
CA LEU A 299 18.15 -6.42 1.51
C LEU A 299 17.08 -6.37 0.40
N GLY A 300 15.89 -6.94 0.65
CA GLY A 300 14.81 -7.04 -0.34
C GLY A 300 14.40 -5.69 -0.91
N PRO A 301 14.09 -4.67 -0.09
CA PRO A 301 13.74 -3.34 -0.59
C PRO A 301 14.85 -2.68 -1.42
N VAL A 302 16.13 -2.85 -1.03
CA VAL A 302 17.29 -2.31 -1.76
C VAL A 302 17.43 -2.97 -3.13
N VAL A 303 17.35 -4.30 -3.18
CA VAL A 303 17.40 -5.07 -4.43
C VAL A 303 16.21 -4.72 -5.32
N ALA A 304 15.01 -4.64 -4.75
CA ALA A 304 13.79 -4.29 -5.48
C ALA A 304 13.87 -2.89 -6.10
N PHE A 305 14.41 -1.92 -5.35
CA PHE A 305 14.66 -0.57 -5.85
C PHE A 305 15.56 -0.58 -7.09
N GLU A 306 16.74 -1.20 -6.98
CA GLU A 306 17.75 -1.15 -8.04
C GLU A 306 17.31 -1.96 -9.28
N VAL A 307 16.73 -3.14 -9.09
CA VAL A 307 16.20 -3.96 -10.19
C VAL A 307 15.08 -3.21 -10.91
N THR A 308 14.12 -2.67 -10.17
CA THR A 308 13.00 -1.93 -10.76
C THR A 308 13.48 -0.69 -11.51
N ARG A 309 14.41 0.07 -10.92
CA ARG A 309 15.01 1.25 -11.57
C ARG A 309 15.68 0.88 -12.89
N ARG A 310 16.47 -0.20 -12.93
CA ARG A 310 17.11 -0.69 -14.17
C ARG A 310 16.09 -1.14 -15.21
N LEU A 311 15.04 -1.85 -14.79
CA LEU A 311 13.97 -2.27 -15.68
C LEU A 311 13.24 -1.06 -16.28
N CYS A 312 12.94 -0.03 -15.49
CA CYS A 312 12.34 1.21 -16.00
C CYS A 312 13.25 1.89 -17.04
N LEU A 313 14.55 2.01 -16.77
CA LEU A 313 15.51 2.59 -17.72
C LEU A 313 15.63 1.75 -19.00
N ALA A 314 15.59 0.42 -18.90
CA ALA A 314 15.58 -0.47 -20.05
C ALA A 314 14.30 -0.32 -20.90
N LEU A 315 13.14 -0.17 -20.25
CA LEU A 315 11.88 0.12 -20.94
C LEU A 315 11.92 1.48 -21.65
N GLN A 316 12.46 2.51 -21.01
CA GLN A 316 12.67 3.81 -21.66
C GLN A 316 13.66 3.74 -22.84
N ALA A 317 14.71 2.93 -22.72
CA ALA A 317 15.66 2.72 -23.81
C ALA A 317 15.01 2.02 -25.01
N ARG A 318 14.16 1.01 -24.75
CA ARG A 318 13.35 0.36 -25.77
C ARG A 318 12.39 1.35 -26.44
N ASP A 319 11.69 2.16 -25.66
CA ASP A 319 10.74 3.15 -26.20
C ASP A 319 11.46 4.18 -27.10
N ARG A 320 12.66 4.64 -26.71
CA ARG A 320 13.52 5.51 -27.55
C ARG A 320 14.06 4.81 -28.79
N HIS A 321 14.45 3.54 -28.68
CA HIS A 321 14.93 2.75 -29.80
C HIS A 321 13.84 2.60 -30.88
N GLN A 322 12.62 2.28 -30.46
CA GLN A 322 11.46 2.17 -31.36
C GLN A 322 11.07 3.51 -31.98
N ALA A 323 11.21 4.61 -31.25
CA ALA A 323 10.98 5.95 -31.79
C ALA A 323 11.99 6.34 -32.87
N ALA A 324 13.25 5.91 -32.74
CA ALA A 324 14.32 6.24 -33.68
C ALA A 324 14.40 5.31 -34.90
N HIS A 325 14.16 4.00 -34.71
CA HIS A 325 14.37 2.97 -35.73
C HIS A 325 13.05 2.37 -36.27
N GLY A 326 11.91 2.69 -35.66
CA GLY A 326 10.63 2.10 -35.98
C GLY A 326 10.30 0.88 -35.11
N VAL A 327 9.08 0.37 -35.27
CA VAL A 327 8.57 -0.80 -34.57
C VAL A 327 8.91 -2.05 -35.39
N GLU A 328 9.59 -2.97 -34.74
CA GLU A 328 9.87 -4.33 -35.21
C GLU A 328 8.57 -5.04 -35.64
N THR A 329 8.55 -5.58 -36.87
CA THR A 329 7.36 -6.28 -37.40
C THR A 329 7.44 -7.80 -37.24
N GLY A 330 8.58 -8.34 -36.82
CA GLY A 330 8.84 -9.79 -36.79
C GLY A 330 9.12 -10.41 -38.15
N LEU A 331 9.15 -9.61 -39.23
CA LEU A 331 9.48 -10.06 -40.59
C LEU A 331 10.99 -9.91 -40.83
N ILE A 332 11.69 -11.03 -40.95
CA ILE A 332 13.12 -11.07 -41.26
C ILE A 332 13.28 -11.31 -42.76
N VAL A 333 14.03 -10.42 -43.43
CA VAL A 333 14.31 -10.52 -44.87
C VAL A 333 15.81 -10.76 -45.05
N ARG A 334 16.15 -11.61 -46.02
CA ARG A 334 17.55 -11.87 -46.40
C ARG A 334 17.91 -11.04 -47.63
N GLY A 335 18.92 -10.19 -47.51
CA GLY A 335 19.44 -9.36 -48.59
C GLY A 335 20.23 -10.18 -49.63
N PRO A 336 20.51 -9.58 -50.81
CA PRO A 336 21.25 -10.24 -51.88
C PRO A 336 22.71 -10.58 -51.48
N GLU A 337 23.32 -9.79 -50.60
CA GLU A 337 24.61 -10.09 -49.94
C GLU A 337 24.52 -11.18 -48.85
N GLY A 338 23.33 -11.72 -48.58
CA GLY A 338 23.10 -12.80 -47.63
C GLY A 338 22.88 -12.37 -46.18
N ALA A 339 22.94 -11.06 -45.88
CA ALA A 339 22.64 -10.50 -44.56
C ALA A 339 21.15 -10.62 -44.20
N TYR A 340 20.82 -10.75 -42.92
CA TYR A 340 19.45 -10.74 -42.42
C TYR A 340 19.13 -9.40 -41.78
N THR A 341 18.03 -8.78 -42.18
CA THR A 341 17.53 -7.54 -41.60
C THR A 341 16.07 -7.69 -41.20
N GLU A 342 15.70 -7.10 -40.08
CA GLU A 342 14.30 -7.04 -39.66
C GLU A 342 13.60 -5.84 -40.32
N VAL A 343 12.41 -6.07 -40.87
CA VAL A 343 11.58 -5.02 -41.42
C VAL A 343 10.96 -4.24 -40.27
N THR A 344 11.25 -2.95 -40.21
CA THR A 344 10.68 -2.02 -39.24
C THR A 344 9.59 -1.18 -39.88
N ARG A 345 8.45 -0.98 -39.19
CA ARG A 345 7.47 0.04 -39.58
C ARG A 345 7.72 1.34 -38.82
N PRO A 346 7.53 2.52 -39.43
CA PRO A 346 7.57 3.76 -38.65
C PRO A 346 6.46 3.76 -37.58
N MET A 347 6.76 4.31 -36.41
CA MET A 347 5.74 4.54 -35.38
C MET A 347 4.69 5.53 -35.89
N THR A 348 3.43 5.27 -35.57
CA THR A 348 2.36 6.24 -35.84
C THR A 348 2.51 7.44 -34.92
N GLU A 349 1.96 8.59 -35.34
CA GLU A 349 2.01 9.81 -34.52
C GLU A 349 1.27 9.67 -33.18
N GLU A 350 0.28 8.77 -33.10
CA GLU A 350 -0.38 8.42 -31.85
C GLU A 350 0.56 7.65 -30.91
N GLU A 351 1.26 6.64 -31.44
CA GLU A 351 2.26 5.88 -30.67
C GLU A 351 3.38 6.78 -30.16
N LYS A 352 3.88 7.71 -31.01
CA LYS A 352 4.93 8.66 -30.62
C LYS A 352 4.48 9.65 -29.53
N GLY A 353 3.28 10.21 -29.66
CA GLY A 353 2.71 11.16 -28.69
C GLY A 353 2.46 10.53 -27.31
N VAL A 354 2.41 9.20 -27.26
CA VAL A 354 2.20 8.41 -26.05
C VAL A 354 3.52 7.97 -25.40
N LEU A 355 4.57 7.72 -26.18
CA LEU A 355 5.89 7.25 -25.69
C LEU A 355 6.89 8.37 -25.41
N THR A 356 6.77 9.53 -26.05
CA THR A 356 7.78 10.59 -25.96
C THR A 356 7.28 11.68 -25.01
N PRO A 357 7.87 11.86 -23.82
CA PRO A 357 7.60 13.04 -23.00
C PRO A 357 7.95 14.30 -23.81
N PRO A 358 7.19 15.40 -23.69
CA PRO A 358 7.70 16.71 -24.12
C PRO A 358 9.04 16.93 -23.42
N ALA A 359 10.02 17.49 -24.14
CA ALA A 359 11.33 17.81 -23.55
C ALA A 359 11.12 18.50 -22.20
N GLU A 360 11.75 17.99 -21.14
CA GLU A 360 11.70 18.63 -19.82
C GLU A 360 12.00 20.12 -20.01
N PRO A 361 11.24 21.03 -19.38
CA PRO A 361 11.68 22.41 -19.32
C PRO A 361 13.05 22.37 -18.65
N ARG A 362 14.10 22.70 -19.41
CA ARG A 362 15.47 22.77 -18.90
C ARG A 362 15.42 23.51 -17.57
N PRO A 363 16.08 23.02 -16.51
CA PRO A 363 16.19 23.79 -15.28
C PRO A 363 16.68 25.17 -15.69
N LYS A 364 15.86 26.19 -15.41
CA LYS A 364 16.31 27.58 -15.56
C LYS A 364 17.52 27.69 -14.65
N PHE A 365 18.69 27.78 -15.28
CA PHE A 365 19.99 28.01 -14.67
C PHE A 365 19.89 28.54 -13.24
N ILE A 366 20.34 27.78 -12.26
CA ILE A 366 20.88 28.39 -11.04
C ILE A 366 22.28 28.85 -11.44
N GLY A 367 22.33 30.01 -12.11
CA GLY A 367 23.48 30.87 -12.02
C GLY A 367 23.44 31.52 -10.65
N ARG A 368 24.34 31.09 -9.77
CA ARG A 368 25.04 31.91 -8.78
C ARG A 368 26.26 31.15 -8.29
#